data_AF-A0A4P6XW24-F1
#
_entry.id   AF-A0A4P6XW24-F1
#
_cell.length_a   1.000
_cell.length_b   1.000
_cell.length_c   1.000
_cell.angle_alpha   90.00
_cell.angle_beta   90.00
_cell.angle_gamma   90.00
#
_symmetry.space_group_name_H-M   'P 1'
#
loop_
_entity.id
_entity.type
_entity.pdbx_description
1 polymer ?
#
loop_
_entity_poly.entity_id
_entity_poly.type
_entity_poly.pdbx_seq_one_letter_code
_entity_poly.pdbx_strand_id
1 'polypeptide(L)'
;MFLRNGPKLLNVLVSSVRGLTTSSMIELITHPELYNGVPTKYGWVLVRRTHVARGWTQALLNEKLDSKFGNAQQSLDRESIQEVVDDWVESVDIFQKPKTKKRSRADVNLDNDMRLYLQQLKFEDGTGTAEKRTSETEVKSHKKIDSCAVTYTNAWNYYMTVTYPKFKHLPHKEARQTVGVQWRQLSLDEKEAYRQEYSSLLKQGKDILNGKIVDLDVKLQASQKLWEAKERTRLRKLGVLPPTNRTSKQ
;
A
#
# COMPACT_ATOMS: atom_id res chain seq x y z
N MET A 1 21.85 -38.28 -43.78
CA MET A 1 20.92 -39.38 -43.47
C MET A 1 20.52 -39.28 -42.00
N PHE A 2 19.24 -39.57 -41.71
CA PHE A 2 18.50 -39.49 -40.44
C PHE A 2 17.87 -38.14 -40.06
N LEU A 3 16.64 -38.00 -40.60
CA LEU A 3 15.51 -37.24 -40.08
C LEU A 3 15.08 -37.79 -38.71
N ARG A 4 14.58 -36.94 -37.79
CA ARG A 4 13.18 -36.99 -37.27
C ARG A 4 12.98 -36.24 -35.92
N ASN A 5 11.84 -35.54 -35.90
CA ASN A 5 10.92 -35.29 -34.77
C ASN A 5 11.18 -34.10 -33.84
N GLY A 6 10.53 -32.98 -34.17
CA GLY A 6 10.11 -31.98 -33.18
C GLY A 6 8.83 -32.39 -32.44
N PRO A 7 8.54 -31.81 -31.26
CA PRO A 7 7.26 -31.99 -30.59
C PRO A 7 6.31 -30.83 -30.86
N LYS A 8 5.28 -31.15 -31.66
CA LYS A 8 3.84 -30.93 -31.43
C LYS A 8 3.42 -29.59 -30.78
N LEU A 9 3.01 -28.68 -31.65
CA LEU A 9 2.04 -27.63 -31.34
C LEU A 9 0.74 -28.28 -30.84
N LEU A 10 0.38 -28.02 -29.59
CA LEU A 10 -0.97 -28.28 -29.07
C LEU A 10 -1.91 -27.23 -29.68
N ASN A 11 -2.52 -27.57 -30.81
CA ASN A 11 -3.75 -26.94 -31.26
C ASN A 11 -4.85 -27.31 -30.26
N VAL A 12 -5.09 -26.41 -29.30
CA VAL A 12 -6.33 -26.43 -28.53
C VAL A 12 -7.41 -25.86 -29.44
N LEU A 13 -8.23 -26.77 -29.98
CA LEU A 13 -9.55 -26.46 -30.52
C LEU A 13 -10.35 -25.75 -29.42
N VAL A 14 -10.49 -24.43 -29.52
CA VAL A 14 -11.56 -23.72 -28.83
C VAL A 14 -12.80 -23.90 -29.70
N SER A 15 -13.55 -24.95 -29.38
CA SER A 15 -14.87 -25.22 -29.91
C SER A 15 -15.80 -24.05 -29.56
N SER A 16 -16.20 -23.33 -30.60
CA SER A 16 -17.43 -22.56 -30.78
C SER A 16 -18.48 -22.76 -29.67
N VAL A 17 -18.40 -21.94 -28.62
CA VAL A 17 -19.56 -21.59 -27.81
C VAL A 17 -20.07 -20.26 -28.36
N ARG A 18 -21.08 -20.34 -29.23
CA ARG A 18 -21.87 -19.18 -29.66
C ARG A 18 -22.80 -18.78 -28.51
N GLY A 19 -22.25 -18.05 -27.55
CA GLY A 19 -22.93 -17.03 -26.77
C GLY A 19 -22.09 -15.77 -26.94
N LEU A 20 -22.72 -14.63 -27.21
CA LEU A 20 -22.08 -13.35 -27.55
C LEU A 20 -21.34 -12.74 -26.34
N THR A 21 -20.37 -13.46 -25.77
CA THR A 21 -19.43 -12.86 -24.84
C THR A 21 -18.52 -11.96 -25.67
N THR A 22 -18.64 -10.64 -25.45
CA THR A 22 -17.79 -9.63 -26.08
C THR A 22 -16.32 -10.05 -25.97
N SER A 23 -15.54 -9.84 -27.03
CA SER A 23 -14.12 -10.23 -27.10
C SER A 23 -13.31 -9.78 -25.88
N SER A 24 -13.67 -8.61 -25.33
CA SER A 24 -13.12 -8.03 -24.10
C SER A 24 -13.33 -8.89 -22.85
N MET A 25 -14.46 -9.58 -22.71
CA MET A 25 -14.77 -10.42 -21.54
C MET A 25 -13.94 -11.70 -21.50
N ILE A 26 -13.67 -12.30 -22.66
CA ILE A 26 -12.79 -13.47 -22.77
C ILE A 26 -11.35 -13.06 -22.45
N GLU A 27 -10.91 -11.92 -22.97
CA GLU A 27 -9.57 -11.40 -22.71
C GLU A 27 -9.41 -10.98 -21.24
N LEU A 28 -10.45 -10.48 -20.58
CA LEU A 28 -10.41 -10.14 -19.15
C LEU A 28 -10.12 -11.37 -18.28
N ILE A 29 -10.68 -12.53 -18.61
CA ILE A 29 -10.45 -13.77 -17.85
C ILE A 29 -8.99 -14.22 -17.97
N THR A 30 -8.37 -14.01 -19.13
CA THR A 30 -6.98 -14.40 -19.39
C THR A 30 -5.97 -13.37 -18.90
N HIS A 31 -6.30 -12.08 -19.00
CA HIS A 31 -5.43 -10.94 -18.71
C HIS A 31 -6.15 -9.80 -17.97
N PRO A 32 -6.56 -10.01 -16.70
CA PRO A 32 -7.28 -9.00 -15.93
C PRO A 32 -6.47 -7.73 -15.68
N GLU A 33 -5.14 -7.80 -15.71
CA GLU A 33 -4.22 -6.67 -15.50
C GLU A 33 -4.26 -5.59 -16.60
N LEU A 34 -4.77 -5.95 -17.79
CA LEU A 34 -4.84 -5.06 -18.95
C LEU A 34 -6.07 -4.16 -18.94
N TYR A 35 -7.04 -4.45 -18.07
CA TYR A 35 -8.31 -3.75 -18.02
C TYR A 35 -8.42 -2.89 -16.77
N ASN A 36 -9.23 -1.85 -16.85
CA ASN A 36 -9.56 -1.01 -15.71
C ASN A 36 -11.06 -0.67 -15.76
N GLY A 37 -11.68 -0.62 -14.58
CA GLY A 37 -13.09 -0.23 -14.45
C GLY A 37 -13.23 1.29 -14.57
N VAL A 38 -14.10 1.74 -15.47
CA VAL A 38 -14.44 3.16 -15.62
C VAL A 38 -15.89 3.37 -15.19
N PRO A 39 -16.17 4.29 -14.25
CA PRO A 39 -17.54 4.61 -13.88
C PRO A 39 -18.18 5.51 -14.95
N THR A 40 -19.33 5.10 -15.46
CA THR A 40 -20.16 5.84 -16.42
C THR A 40 -21.55 6.11 -15.82
N LYS A 41 -22.38 6.90 -16.50
CA LYS A 41 -23.79 7.11 -16.09
C LYS A 41 -24.59 5.80 -16.05
N TYR A 42 -24.20 4.82 -16.87
CA TYR A 42 -24.86 3.54 -17.04
C TYR A 42 -24.25 2.42 -16.16
N GLY A 43 -23.29 2.75 -15.31
CA GLY A 43 -22.62 1.81 -14.41
C GLY A 43 -21.12 1.67 -14.66
N TRP A 44 -20.53 0.60 -14.16
CA TRP A 44 -19.12 0.29 -14.35
C TRP A 44 -18.91 -0.47 -15.64
N VAL A 45 -18.04 0.04 -16.52
CA VAL A 45 -17.65 -0.60 -17.78
C VAL A 45 -16.17 -0.92 -17.76
N LEU A 46 -15.78 -1.95 -18.50
CA LEU A 46 -14.39 -2.38 -18.59
C LEU A 46 -13.72 -1.76 -19.81
N VAL A 47 -12.58 -1.13 -19.60
CA VAL A 47 -11.83 -0.47 -20.67
C VAL A 47 -10.36 -0.88 -20.58
N ARG A 48 -9.73 -1.14 -21.72
CA ARG A 48 -8.28 -1.39 -21.77
C ARG A 48 -7.50 -0.23 -21.18
N ARG A 49 -6.56 -0.52 -20.28
CA ARG A 49 -5.78 0.45 -19.49
C ARG A 49 -5.03 1.47 -20.37
N THR A 50 -4.66 1.09 -21.58
CA THR A 50 -4.03 1.97 -22.59
C THR A 50 -4.92 3.17 -22.95
N HIS A 51 -6.24 2.99 -22.97
CA HIS A 51 -7.22 4.01 -23.37
C HIS A 51 -7.78 4.81 -22.19
N VAL A 52 -7.42 4.43 -20.95
CA VAL A 52 -7.95 5.08 -19.74
C VAL A 52 -7.15 6.33 -19.38
N ALA A 53 -7.83 7.48 -19.32
CA ALA A 53 -7.39 8.73 -18.72
C ALA A 53 -8.53 9.31 -17.86
N ARG A 54 -8.19 9.82 -16.68
CA ARG A 54 -9.16 10.36 -15.72
C ARG A 54 -9.91 11.54 -16.33
N GLY A 55 -11.24 11.53 -16.26
CA GLY A 55 -12.12 12.56 -16.83
C GLY A 55 -12.33 12.43 -18.35
N TRP A 56 -11.25 12.23 -19.13
CA TRP A 56 -11.32 12.15 -20.59
C TRP A 56 -12.10 10.93 -21.08
N THR A 57 -11.73 9.72 -20.64
CA THR A 57 -12.38 8.47 -21.07
C THR A 57 -13.85 8.44 -20.65
N GLN A 58 -14.14 8.93 -19.43
CA GLN A 58 -15.49 8.96 -18.91
C GLN A 58 -16.40 9.90 -19.71
N ALA A 59 -15.90 11.08 -20.08
CA ALA A 59 -16.68 12.05 -20.86
C ALA A 59 -17.03 11.50 -22.26
N LEU A 60 -16.03 10.97 -22.97
CA LEU A 60 -16.22 10.44 -24.33
C LEU A 60 -17.11 9.19 -24.35
N LEU A 61 -16.94 8.28 -23.39
CA LEU A 61 -17.80 7.10 -23.28
C LEU A 61 -19.24 7.50 -22.96
N ASN A 62 -19.46 8.45 -22.04
CA ASN A 62 -20.81 8.93 -21.75
C ASN A 62 -21.44 9.56 -22.98
N GLU A 63 -20.72 10.38 -23.76
CA GLU A 63 -21.24 10.98 -25.00
C GLU A 63 -21.64 9.91 -26.03
N LYS A 64 -20.81 8.88 -26.20
CA LYS A 64 -21.10 7.76 -27.10
C LYS A 64 -22.28 6.91 -26.65
N LEU A 65 -22.36 6.60 -25.36
CA LEU A 65 -23.47 5.85 -24.78
C LEU A 65 -24.76 6.66 -24.81
N ASP A 66 -24.71 7.95 -24.49
CA ASP A 66 -25.85 8.89 -24.57
C ASP A 66 -26.37 8.97 -26.02
N SER A 67 -25.49 8.92 -27.03
CA SER A 67 -25.87 8.91 -28.44
C SER A 67 -26.57 7.63 -28.90
N LYS A 68 -26.24 6.48 -28.28
CA LYS A 68 -26.78 5.16 -28.66
C LYS A 68 -28.05 4.81 -27.89
N PHE A 69 -28.06 5.08 -26.59
CA PHE A 69 -29.11 4.62 -25.67
C PHE A 69 -30.00 5.76 -25.16
N GLY A 70 -29.62 7.02 -25.37
CA GLY A 70 -30.34 8.18 -24.86
C GLY A 70 -30.31 8.30 -23.33
N ASN A 71 -30.99 9.33 -22.78
CA ASN A 71 -31.02 9.64 -21.34
C ASN A 71 -31.84 8.64 -20.48
N ALA A 72 -32.26 7.49 -21.01
CA ALA A 72 -33.19 6.61 -20.32
C ALA A 72 -32.49 5.73 -19.27
N GLN A 73 -32.92 5.88 -18.01
CA GLN A 73 -32.63 5.01 -16.86
C GLN A 73 -33.26 3.61 -16.99
N GLN A 74 -33.41 3.09 -18.21
CA GLN A 74 -33.84 1.72 -18.42
C GLN A 74 -32.69 0.78 -18.05
N SER A 75 -33.04 -0.36 -17.46
CA SER A 75 -32.10 -1.45 -17.16
C SER A 75 -31.57 -2.02 -18.47
N LEU A 76 -30.57 -1.36 -19.04
CA LEU A 76 -29.87 -1.80 -20.23
C LEU A 76 -29.05 -3.04 -19.89
N ASP A 77 -28.99 -3.95 -20.86
CA ASP A 77 -28.16 -5.14 -20.73
C ASP A 77 -26.68 -4.74 -20.73
N ARG A 78 -25.92 -5.35 -19.83
CA ARG A 78 -24.50 -5.03 -19.64
C ARG A 78 -23.69 -5.40 -20.87
N GLU A 79 -24.09 -6.44 -21.60
CA GLU A 79 -23.41 -6.91 -22.79
C GLU A 79 -23.49 -5.87 -23.92
N SER A 80 -24.67 -5.28 -24.15
CA SER A 80 -24.85 -4.21 -25.14
C SER A 80 -24.06 -2.94 -24.81
N ILE A 81 -23.93 -2.59 -23.53
CA ILE A 81 -23.10 -1.45 -23.11
C ILE A 81 -21.63 -1.76 -23.39
N GLN A 82 -21.17 -2.97 -23.05
CA GLN A 82 -19.78 -3.36 -23.24
C GLN A 82 -19.41 -3.45 -24.73
N GLU A 83 -20.32 -3.88 -25.59
CA GLU A 83 -20.13 -3.88 -27.05
C GLU A 83 -19.87 -2.47 -27.59
N VAL A 84 -20.65 -1.47 -27.17
CA VAL A 84 -20.43 -0.07 -27.58
C VAL A 84 -19.10 0.48 -27.05
N VAL A 85 -18.67 0.04 -25.86
CA VAL A 85 -17.37 0.42 -25.29
C VAL A 85 -16.23 -0.20 -26.10
N ASP A 86 -16.36 -1.45 -26.51
CA ASP A 86 -15.35 -2.14 -27.32
C ASP A 86 -15.22 -1.48 -28.71
N ASP A 87 -16.34 -1.17 -29.36
CA ASP A 87 -16.37 -0.38 -30.61
C ASP A 87 -15.69 0.99 -30.45
N TRP A 88 -15.90 1.64 -29.31
CA TRP A 88 -15.25 2.91 -29.01
C TRP A 88 -13.73 2.75 -28.84
N VAL A 89 -13.28 1.69 -28.15
CA VAL A 89 -11.86 1.41 -27.96
C VAL A 89 -11.15 1.17 -29.30
N GLU A 90 -11.81 0.52 -30.26
CA GLU A 90 -11.25 0.28 -31.59
C GLU A 90 -11.20 1.55 -32.46
N SER A 91 -12.16 2.46 -32.28
CA SER A 91 -12.28 3.67 -33.10
C SER A 91 -11.54 4.90 -32.55
N VAL A 92 -11.18 4.92 -31.26
CA VAL A 92 -10.61 6.10 -30.62
C VAL A 92 -9.12 6.26 -30.95
N ASP A 93 -8.73 7.47 -31.35
CA ASP A 93 -7.34 7.82 -31.55
C ASP A 93 -6.61 8.02 -30.21
N ILE A 94 -5.66 7.13 -29.91
CA ILE A 94 -4.83 7.15 -28.70
C ILE A 94 -4.00 8.45 -28.62
N PHE A 95 -3.67 9.07 -29.75
CA PHE A 95 -2.85 10.28 -29.76
C PHE A 95 -3.59 11.52 -29.21
N GLN A 96 -4.92 11.52 -29.23
CA GLN A 96 -5.73 12.60 -28.64
C GLN A 96 -5.82 12.51 -27.11
N LYS A 97 -5.32 11.42 -26.52
CA LYS A 97 -5.34 11.21 -25.07
C LYS A 97 -4.51 12.31 -24.37
N PRO A 98 -5.10 13.07 -23.42
CA PRO A 98 -4.36 14.07 -22.69
C PRO A 98 -3.24 13.40 -21.91
N LYS A 99 -2.00 13.82 -22.20
CA LYS A 99 -0.82 13.36 -21.46
C LYS A 99 -0.96 13.89 -20.04
N THR A 100 -1.10 12.99 -19.08
CA THR A 100 -1.05 13.37 -17.67
C THR A 100 0.33 13.96 -17.40
N LYS A 101 0.39 15.28 -17.16
CA LYS A 101 1.62 15.91 -16.70
C LYS A 101 2.00 15.19 -15.41
N LYS A 102 3.14 14.51 -15.41
CA LYS A 102 3.72 13.98 -14.16
C LYS A 102 3.91 15.19 -13.27
N ARG A 103 3.29 15.20 -12.08
CA ARG A 103 3.48 16.26 -11.10
C ARG A 103 4.99 16.42 -10.87
N SER A 104 5.49 17.64 -11.02
CA SER A 104 6.88 17.93 -10.72
C SER A 104 7.13 17.74 -9.22
N ARG A 105 8.37 17.44 -8.83
CA ARG A 105 8.78 17.46 -7.42
C ARG A 105 8.50 18.84 -6.78
N ALA A 106 8.62 19.91 -7.57
CA ALA A 106 8.29 21.26 -7.14
C ALA A 106 6.79 21.40 -6.81
N ASP A 107 5.91 20.88 -7.66
CA ASP A 107 4.45 20.93 -7.45
C ASP A 107 4.05 20.13 -6.19
N VAL A 108 4.67 18.97 -5.97
CA VAL A 108 4.42 18.15 -4.78
C VAL A 108 4.89 18.86 -3.51
N ASN A 109 6.03 19.54 -3.56
CA ASN A 109 6.53 20.34 -2.43
C ASN A 109 5.60 21.53 -2.14
N LEU A 110 5.15 22.25 -3.18
CA LEU A 110 4.20 23.35 -3.04
C LEU A 110 2.89 22.90 -2.40
N ASP A 111 2.32 21.77 -2.84
CA ASP A 111 1.11 21.20 -2.25
C ASP A 111 1.30 20.86 -0.77
N ASN A 112 2.48 20.37 -0.39
CA ASN A 112 2.80 20.04 0.99
C ASN A 112 2.99 21.30 1.85
N ASP A 113 3.65 22.33 1.33
CA ASP A 113 3.82 23.61 2.01
C ASP A 113 2.48 24.31 2.21
N MET A 114 1.60 24.30 1.19
CA MET A 114 0.23 24.82 1.32
C MET A 114 -0.58 24.05 2.37
N ARG A 115 -0.46 22.72 2.42
CA ARG A 115 -1.13 21.91 3.46
C ARG A 115 -0.62 22.24 4.85
N LEU A 116 0.69 22.40 5.00
CA LEU A 116 1.30 22.78 6.27
C LEU A 116 0.80 24.15 6.73
N TYR A 117 0.76 25.12 5.81
CA TYR A 117 0.23 26.46 6.07
C TYR A 117 -1.24 26.43 6.51
N LEU A 118 -2.10 25.71 5.80
CA LEU A 118 -3.51 25.54 6.17
C LEU A 118 -3.68 24.83 7.52
N GLN A 119 -2.77 23.90 7.86
CA GLN A 119 -2.77 23.24 9.15
C GLN A 119 -2.38 24.22 10.26
N GLN A 120 -1.36 25.05 10.06
CA GLN A 120 -0.93 26.06 11.03
C GLN A 120 -2.04 27.10 11.29
N LEU A 121 -2.71 27.59 10.25
CA LEU A 121 -3.86 28.50 10.41
C LEU A 121 -4.99 27.90 11.26
N LYS A 122 -5.30 26.61 11.08
CA LYS A 122 -6.31 25.91 11.90
C LYS A 122 -5.94 25.81 13.38
N PHE A 123 -4.65 25.91 13.74
CA PHE A 123 -4.22 25.95 15.13
C PHE A 123 -4.30 27.34 15.75
N GLU A 124 -4.23 28.41 14.95
CA GLU A 124 -4.31 29.79 15.44
C GLU A 124 -5.77 30.22 15.72
N ASP A 125 -6.75 29.72 14.97
CA ASP A 125 -8.17 30.11 15.11
C ASP A 125 -8.93 29.46 16.28
N GLY A 126 -8.25 28.82 17.24
CA GLY A 126 -8.80 28.48 18.57
C GLY A 126 -10.07 27.60 18.62
N THR A 127 -10.53 27.05 17.49
CA THR A 127 -11.75 26.24 17.39
C THR A 127 -11.37 24.80 17.04
N GLY A 128 -10.85 24.11 18.06
CA GLY A 128 -10.54 22.70 17.99
C GLY A 128 -11.80 21.84 17.90
N THR A 129 -12.27 21.56 16.68
CA THR A 129 -13.07 20.36 16.39
C THR A 129 -12.21 19.38 15.61
N ALA A 130 -11.61 18.45 16.36
CA ALA A 130 -10.84 17.34 15.84
C ALA A 130 -11.76 16.29 15.21
N GLU A 131 -12.10 16.47 13.92
CA GLU A 131 -12.61 15.36 13.11
C GLU A 131 -11.47 14.55 12.50
N LYS A 132 -11.38 13.31 12.99
CA LYS A 132 -10.69 12.16 12.41
C LYS A 132 -10.87 12.10 10.88
N ARG A 133 -9.75 12.03 10.15
CA ARG A 133 -9.70 11.26 8.90
C ARG A 133 -8.41 10.44 8.79
N THR A 134 -8.62 9.13 8.79
CA THR A 134 -7.77 8.07 8.29
C THR A 134 -7.46 8.26 6.80
N SER A 135 -6.21 8.13 6.39
CA SER A 135 -5.75 7.63 5.07
C SER A 135 -4.23 7.43 5.17
N GLU A 136 -3.77 6.19 5.23
CA GLU A 136 -3.34 5.36 4.09
C GLU A 136 -1.81 5.33 3.99
N THR A 137 -1.35 4.12 3.71
CA THR A 137 0.00 3.63 3.87
C THR A 137 0.92 4.19 2.79
N GLU A 138 1.49 5.37 3.00
CA GLU A 138 2.73 5.72 2.29
C GLU A 138 3.90 5.01 2.96
N VAL A 139 4.51 4.08 2.22
CA VAL A 139 5.84 3.54 2.52
C VAL A 139 6.80 4.73 2.51
N LYS A 140 7.02 5.31 3.70
CA LYS A 140 7.96 6.40 3.89
C LYS A 140 9.30 5.94 3.35
N SER A 141 9.76 6.63 2.32
CA SER A 141 11.17 6.61 1.94
C SER A 141 11.97 6.85 3.22
N HIS A 142 12.95 5.98 3.47
CA HIS A 142 13.84 6.12 4.61
C HIS A 142 14.47 7.52 4.54
N LYS A 143 13.90 8.48 5.27
CA LYS A 143 14.63 9.65 5.71
C LYS A 143 15.88 9.05 6.36
N LYS A 144 17.04 9.40 5.83
CA LYS A 144 18.30 9.28 6.57
C LYS A 144 18.13 10.21 7.77
N ILE A 145 17.47 9.71 8.80
CA ILE A 145 17.50 10.29 10.14
C ILE A 145 18.96 10.09 10.52
N ASP A 146 19.65 11.19 10.81
CA ASP A 146 20.98 11.14 11.40
C ASP A 146 20.95 10.08 12.50
N SER A 147 21.71 9.02 12.34
CA SER A 147 21.65 7.79 13.15
C SER A 147 22.03 8.02 14.62
N CYS A 148 22.22 9.28 15.03
CA CYS A 148 22.61 9.70 16.35
C CYS A 148 21.49 10.45 17.11
N ALA A 149 20.42 10.90 16.43
CA ALA A 149 19.34 11.62 17.09
C ALA A 149 18.34 10.67 17.75
N VAL A 150 18.32 10.65 19.09
CA VAL A 150 17.33 9.90 19.87
C VAL A 150 15.94 10.50 19.66
N THR A 151 15.02 9.72 19.11
CA THR A 151 13.63 10.17 18.88
C THR A 151 12.76 9.98 20.13
N TYR A 152 11.62 10.69 20.20
CA TYR A 152 10.61 10.45 21.26
C TYR A 152 10.03 9.03 21.24
N THR A 153 10.04 8.35 20.09
CA THR A 153 9.66 6.94 20.02
C THR A 153 10.64 6.06 20.79
N ASN A 154 11.94 6.38 20.73
CA ASN A 154 12.95 5.67 21.51
C ASN A 154 12.80 5.93 23.01
N ALA A 155 12.55 7.19 23.39
CA ALA A 155 12.27 7.56 24.79
C ALA A 155 11.02 6.84 25.34
N TRP A 156 9.95 6.73 24.54
CA TRP A 156 8.76 5.96 24.89
C TRP A 156 9.08 4.46 25.07
N ASN A 157 9.87 3.86 24.18
CA ASN A 157 10.27 2.46 24.31
C ASN A 157 11.06 2.24 25.60
N TYR A 158 11.98 3.16 25.94
CA TYR A 158 12.72 3.14 27.19
C TYR A 158 11.81 3.26 28.41
N TYR A 159 10.93 4.27 28.43
CA TYR A 159 9.94 4.46 29.49
C TYR A 159 9.08 3.20 29.69
N MET A 160 8.62 2.58 28.60
CA MET A 160 7.90 1.32 28.64
C MET A 160 8.74 0.22 29.31
N THR A 161 10.02 0.07 28.97
CA THR A 161 10.86 -0.98 29.59
C THR A 161 11.09 -0.79 31.08
N VAL A 162 11.23 0.46 31.54
CA VAL A 162 11.47 0.79 32.95
C VAL A 162 10.20 0.70 33.78
N THR A 163 9.06 1.13 33.21
CA THR A 163 7.81 1.27 33.95
C THR A 163 6.93 0.03 33.87
N TYR A 164 6.94 -0.71 32.77
CA TYR A 164 6.12 -1.91 32.58
C TYR A 164 6.29 -2.98 33.68
N PRO A 165 7.50 -3.25 34.21
CA PRO A 165 7.68 -4.21 35.30
C PRO A 165 6.83 -3.90 36.55
N LYS A 166 6.53 -2.62 36.82
CA LYS A 166 5.68 -2.20 37.94
C LYS A 166 4.23 -2.70 37.80
N PHE A 167 3.76 -2.87 36.56
CA PHE A 167 2.41 -3.30 36.23
C PHE A 167 2.31 -4.77 35.82
N LYS A 168 3.34 -5.58 36.11
CA LYS A 168 3.38 -7.01 35.74
C LYS A 168 2.27 -7.84 36.41
N HIS A 169 1.68 -7.33 37.50
CA HIS A 169 0.56 -7.95 38.21
C HIS A 169 -0.78 -7.84 37.46
N LEU A 170 -0.90 -6.90 36.52
CA LEU A 170 -2.10 -6.71 35.69
C LEU A 170 -2.01 -7.55 34.42
N PRO A 171 -3.15 -7.88 33.78
CA PRO A 171 -3.16 -8.52 32.48
C PRO A 171 -2.45 -7.63 31.44
N HIS A 172 -1.70 -8.24 30.53
CA HIS A 172 -0.77 -7.57 29.60
C HIS A 172 -1.38 -6.36 28.88
N LYS A 173 -2.64 -6.49 28.44
CA LYS A 173 -3.37 -5.43 27.72
C LYS A 173 -3.62 -4.21 28.62
N GLU A 174 -4.05 -4.41 29.85
CA GLU A 174 -4.33 -3.35 30.80
C GLU A 174 -3.05 -2.68 31.27
N ALA A 175 -2.02 -3.46 31.60
CA ALA A 175 -0.69 -2.94 31.97
C ALA A 175 -0.10 -2.02 30.89
N ARG A 176 -0.27 -2.37 29.61
CA ARG A 176 0.20 -1.51 28.52
C ARG A 176 -0.64 -0.25 28.36
N GLN A 177 -1.95 -0.34 28.57
CA GLN A 177 -2.85 0.81 28.51
C GLN A 177 -2.56 1.80 29.64
N THR A 178 -2.37 1.33 30.88
CA THR A 178 -2.06 2.18 32.03
C THR A 178 -0.75 2.94 31.82
N VAL A 179 0.32 2.26 31.40
CA VAL A 179 1.61 2.91 31.10
C VAL A 179 1.47 3.92 29.95
N GLY A 180 0.66 3.62 28.94
CA GLY A 180 0.37 4.54 27.83
C GLY A 180 -0.44 5.77 28.24
N VAL A 181 -1.33 5.65 29.22
CA VAL A 181 -2.03 6.80 29.82
C VAL A 181 -1.04 7.65 30.60
N GLN A 182 -0.21 7.03 31.46
CA GLN A 182 0.81 7.75 32.24
C GLN A 182 1.76 8.54 31.34
N TRP A 183 2.28 7.93 30.28
CA TRP A 183 3.16 8.65 29.34
C TRP A 183 2.49 9.84 28.66
N ARG A 184 1.19 9.76 28.36
CA ARG A 184 0.47 10.90 27.79
C ARG A 184 0.31 12.04 28.78
N GLN A 185 0.16 11.72 30.07
CA GLN A 185 0.04 12.68 31.15
C GLN A 185 1.36 13.36 31.51
N LEU A 186 2.51 12.73 31.23
CA LEU A 186 3.82 13.37 31.43
C LEU A 186 3.95 14.65 30.60
N SER A 187 4.54 15.66 31.21
CA SER A 187 4.96 16.90 30.56
C SER A 187 6.03 16.65 29.48
N LEU A 188 6.28 17.67 28.65
CA LEU A 188 7.35 17.58 27.64
C LEU A 188 8.73 17.49 28.29
N ASP A 189 8.94 18.19 29.41
CA ASP A 189 10.23 18.20 30.13
C ASP A 189 10.53 16.83 30.77
N GLU A 190 9.53 16.15 31.33
CA GLU A 190 9.69 14.78 31.86
C GLU A 190 9.99 13.78 30.74
N LYS A 191 9.31 13.90 29.59
CA LYS A 191 9.59 13.09 28.40
C LYS A 191 11.01 13.34 27.87
N GLU A 192 11.48 14.57 27.96
CA GLU A 192 12.83 14.96 27.58
C GLU A 192 13.87 14.35 28.53
N ALA A 193 13.61 14.31 29.84
CA ALA A 193 14.48 13.60 30.79
C ALA A 193 14.65 12.12 30.41
N TYR A 194 13.57 11.42 30.08
CA TYR A 194 13.65 10.03 29.59
C TYR A 194 14.41 9.90 28.27
N ARG A 195 14.36 10.92 27.41
CA ARG A 195 15.15 10.96 26.16
C ARG A 195 16.64 11.08 26.45
N GLN A 196 17.02 11.92 27.41
CA GLN A 196 18.41 12.11 27.84
C GLN A 196 18.96 10.88 28.57
N GLU A 197 18.15 10.24 29.42
CA GLU A 197 18.51 8.97 30.05
C GLU A 197 18.78 7.88 29.02
N TYR A 198 17.90 7.73 28.02
CA TYR A 198 18.11 6.76 26.96
C TYR A 198 19.33 7.10 26.08
N SER A 199 19.60 8.39 25.82
CA SER A 199 20.84 8.81 25.16
C SER A 199 22.09 8.40 25.95
N SER A 200 22.05 8.53 27.28
CA SER A 200 23.13 8.09 28.17
C SER A 200 23.30 6.57 28.17
N LEU A 201 22.20 5.82 28.13
CA LEU A 201 22.20 4.36 28.01
C LEU A 201 22.84 3.89 26.69
N LEU A 202 22.57 4.58 25.58
CA LEU A 202 23.23 4.30 24.30
C LEU A 202 24.74 4.58 24.35
N LYS A 203 25.16 5.66 25.00
CA LYS A 203 26.59 5.97 25.21
C LYS A 203 27.31 4.89 26.03
N GLN A 204 26.60 4.17 26.88
CA GLN A 204 27.12 3.03 27.64
C GLN A 204 27.19 1.73 26.81
N GLY A 205 26.82 1.75 25.53
CA GLY A 205 26.83 0.57 24.67
C GLY A 205 25.65 -0.38 24.93
N LYS A 206 24.58 0.10 25.57
CA LYS A 206 23.36 -0.66 25.82
C LYS A 206 22.23 -0.15 24.93
N ASP A 207 21.27 -1.01 24.65
CA ASP A 207 20.07 -0.67 23.88
C ASP A 207 18.90 -1.56 24.32
N ILE A 208 17.70 -1.25 23.83
CA ILE A 208 16.49 -1.99 24.15
C ILE A 208 16.20 -3.02 23.06
N LEU A 209 15.97 -4.25 23.51
CA LEU A 209 15.51 -5.36 22.68
C LEU A 209 14.39 -6.13 23.41
N ASN A 210 13.23 -6.26 22.77
CA ASN A 210 12.07 -7.01 23.29
C ASN A 210 11.65 -6.61 24.73
N GLY A 211 11.71 -5.32 25.05
CA GLY A 211 11.33 -4.81 26.37
C GLY A 211 12.37 -4.99 27.46
N LYS A 212 13.59 -5.41 27.12
CA LYS A 212 14.73 -5.53 28.05
C LYS A 212 15.88 -4.65 27.57
N ILE A 213 16.66 -4.14 28.53
CA ILE A 213 17.93 -3.46 28.26
C ILE A 213 18.99 -4.55 28.06
N VAL A 214 19.66 -4.53 26.92
CA VAL A 214 20.64 -5.52 26.48
C VAL A 214 21.83 -4.77 25.86
N ASP A 215 23.01 -5.38 25.84
CA ASP A 215 24.17 -4.80 25.17
C ASP A 215 23.94 -4.67 23.66
N LEU A 216 24.53 -3.64 23.06
CA LEU A 216 24.36 -3.29 21.65
C LEU A 216 24.77 -4.45 20.73
N ASP A 217 25.85 -5.16 21.08
CA ASP A 217 26.36 -6.29 20.31
C ASP A 217 25.35 -7.44 20.22
N VAL A 218 24.65 -7.73 21.32
CA VAL A 218 23.61 -8.76 21.35
C VAL A 218 22.44 -8.35 20.46
N LYS A 219 22.07 -7.06 20.47
CA LYS A 219 21.03 -6.54 19.58
C LYS A 219 21.43 -6.64 18.11
N LEU A 220 22.68 -6.31 17.77
CA LEU A 220 23.20 -6.43 16.41
C LEU A 220 23.19 -7.90 15.94
N GLN A 221 23.66 -8.83 16.77
CA GLN A 221 23.61 -10.26 16.46
C GLN A 221 22.18 -10.78 16.28
N ALA A 222 21.24 -10.37 17.14
CA ALA A 222 19.84 -10.74 17.00
C ALA A 222 19.22 -10.20 15.71
N SER A 223 19.57 -8.96 15.35
CA SER A 223 19.12 -8.31 14.11
C SER A 223 19.67 -9.02 12.88
N GLN A 224 20.94 -9.42 12.92
CA GLN A 224 21.59 -10.18 11.86
C GLN A 224 20.94 -11.55 11.67
N LYS A 225 20.72 -12.31 12.75
CA LYS A 225 20.01 -13.60 12.69
C LYS A 225 18.60 -13.47 12.12
N LEU A 226 17.88 -12.40 12.49
CA LEU A 226 16.55 -12.12 11.95
C LEU A 226 16.60 -11.83 10.44
N TRP A 227 17.58 -11.05 10.01
CA TRP A 227 17.78 -10.75 8.59
C TRP A 227 18.12 -12.02 7.80
N GLU A 228 19.03 -12.85 8.30
CA GLU A 228 19.37 -14.15 7.69
C GLU A 228 18.15 -15.07 7.59
N ALA A 229 17.30 -15.12 8.62
CA ALA A 229 16.08 -15.91 8.60
C ALA A 229 15.07 -15.41 7.54
N LYS A 230 14.94 -14.08 7.41
CA LYS A 230 14.10 -13.46 6.37
C LYS A 230 14.65 -13.75 4.98
N GLU A 231 15.97 -13.64 4.81
CA GLU A 231 16.63 -13.89 3.54
C GLU A 231 16.50 -15.36 3.12
N ARG A 232 16.70 -16.29 4.04
CA ARG A 232 16.42 -17.73 3.80
C ARG A 232 14.97 -17.97 3.37
N THR A 233 14.02 -17.28 4.00
CA THR A 233 12.60 -17.39 3.63
C THR A 233 12.33 -16.83 2.23
N ARG A 234 12.97 -15.71 1.87
CA ARG A 234 12.89 -15.10 0.54
C ARG A 234 13.45 -16.04 -0.53
N LEU A 235 14.63 -16.61 -0.31
CA LEU A 235 15.27 -17.55 -1.24
C LEU A 235 14.45 -18.82 -1.44
N ARG A 236 13.77 -19.33 -0.41
CA ARG A 236 12.82 -20.45 -0.54
C ARG A 236 11.63 -20.11 -1.43
N LYS A 237 11.05 -18.91 -1.27
CA LYS A 237 9.94 -18.46 -2.12
C LYS A 237 10.35 -18.32 -3.59
N LEU A 238 11.63 -18.00 -3.84
CA LEU A 238 12.21 -17.92 -5.19
C LEU A 238 12.65 -19.29 -5.75
N GLY A 239 12.48 -20.39 -5.00
CA GLY A 239 12.88 -21.73 -5.44
C GLY A 239 14.39 -22.00 -5.41
N VAL A 240 15.19 -21.08 -4.87
CA VAL A 240 16.66 -21.22 -4.79
C VAL A 240 17.07 -22.18 -3.66
N LEU A 241 16.27 -22.24 -2.59
CA LEU A 241 16.47 -23.17 -1.48
C LEU A 241 15.33 -24.18 -1.40
N PRO A 242 15.62 -25.47 -1.09
CA PRO A 242 14.58 -26.47 -0.95
C PRO A 242 13.60 -26.12 0.18
N PRO A 243 12.31 -26.48 0.04
CA PRO A 243 11.34 -26.29 1.13
C PRO A 243 11.80 -27.11 2.34
N THR A 244 11.64 -26.54 3.53
CA THR A 244 11.90 -27.29 4.76
C THR A 244 10.90 -28.43 4.83
N ASN A 245 11.40 -29.67 4.70
CA ASN A 245 10.64 -30.85 5.04
C ASN A 245 10.17 -30.65 6.48
N ARG A 246 8.87 -30.37 6.66
CA ARG A 246 8.23 -30.49 7.97
C ARG A 246 8.34 -31.97 8.30
N THR A 247 9.32 -32.34 9.10
CA THR A 247 9.35 -33.64 9.77
C THR A 247 8.03 -33.76 10.50
N SER A 248 7.11 -34.54 9.94
CA SER A 248 5.93 -35.05 10.61
C SER A 248 6.44 -35.78 11.84
N LYS A 249 6.37 -35.14 13.00
CA LYS A 249 6.50 -35.85 14.27
C LYS A 249 5.33 -36.81 14.33
N GLN A 250 5.62 -38.10 14.19
CA GLN A 250 4.77 -39.20 14.64
C GLN A 250 4.70 -39.17 16.16
#